data_AF-A0A7D9M4P5-F1
#
_entry.id   AF-A0A7D9M4P5-F1
#
_cell.length_a   1.000
_cell.length_b   1.000
_cell.length_c   1.000
_cell.angle_alpha   90.00
_cell.angle_beta   90.00
_cell.angle_gamma   90.00
#
_symmetry.space_group_name_H-M   'P 1'
#
loop_
_entity.id
_entity.type
_entity.pdbx_description
1 polymer ?
#
loop_
_entity_poly.entity_id
_entity_poly.type
_entity_poly.pdbx_seq_one_letter_code
_entity_poly.pdbx_strand_id
1 'polypeptide(L)'
;MDDPEGIVTAKTEWRLCALCQESISEEPLQCPADSKRQDIGAGYKTMAGNLEKFANLGCIPREICLSRLNEGGGIAATLIKNNARWHRSCYALVNSTRLKRAGKREKKKQPIGGENFTRSNANAYTKDTSPSCFLCESDDQPLHCVTTLG
;
A
#
# COMPACT_ATOMS: atom_id res chain seq x y z
N MET A 1 -14.74 41.35 -17.50
CA MET A 1 -13.58 41.21 -16.61
C MET A 1 -13.67 39.79 -16.11
N ASP A 2 -13.02 38.91 -16.85
CA ASP A 2 -12.99 37.48 -16.61
C ASP A 2 -12.05 37.25 -15.41
N ASP A 3 -12.63 36.93 -14.26
CA ASP A 3 -11.89 36.36 -13.13
C ASP A 3 -11.39 34.98 -13.56
N PRO A 4 -10.07 34.75 -13.72
CA PRO A 4 -9.59 33.42 -14.03
C PRO A 4 -9.76 32.55 -12.79
N GLU A 5 -10.45 31.43 -12.99
CA GLU A 5 -10.65 30.37 -12.01
C GLU A 5 -9.41 30.20 -11.12
N GLY A 6 -9.58 30.54 -9.84
CA GLY A 6 -8.60 30.29 -8.82
C GLY A 6 -8.35 28.80 -8.73
N ILE A 7 -7.28 28.34 -9.38
CA ILE A 7 -6.71 27.02 -9.14
C ILE A 7 -6.32 27.03 -7.66
N VAL A 8 -7.16 26.42 -6.84
CA VAL A 8 -6.87 26.20 -5.42
C VAL A 8 -5.73 25.19 -5.38
N THR A 9 -4.50 25.68 -5.53
CA THR A 9 -3.31 24.86 -5.29
C THR A 9 -3.30 24.58 -3.81
N ALA A 10 -3.91 23.47 -3.40
CA ALA A 10 -3.92 23.01 -2.02
C ALA A 10 -2.46 22.94 -1.55
N LYS A 11 -2.06 23.90 -0.72
CA LYS A 11 -0.70 24.02 -0.21
C LYS A 11 -0.40 22.83 0.69
N THR A 12 0.77 22.22 0.52
CA THR A 12 1.21 21.14 1.40
C THR A 12 1.66 21.69 2.74
N GLU A 13 1.06 21.20 3.82
CA GLU A 13 1.59 21.40 5.17
C GLU A 13 2.62 20.30 5.47
N TRP A 14 3.90 20.65 5.31
CA TRP A 14 5.03 19.71 5.43
C TRP A 14 5.35 19.28 6.87
N ARG A 15 4.74 19.94 7.86
CA ARG A 15 4.77 19.51 9.28
C ARG A 15 3.88 18.29 9.53
N LEU A 16 2.91 18.05 8.64
CA LEU A 16 2.01 16.90 8.68
C LEU A 16 2.55 15.77 7.80
N CYS A 17 1.84 14.64 7.76
CA CYS A 17 2.13 13.60 6.80
C CYS A 17 2.01 14.15 5.37
N ALA A 18 3.08 14.12 4.58
CA ALA A 18 3.09 14.58 3.20
C ALA A 18 2.11 13.80 2.31
N LEU A 19 1.74 12.57 2.69
CA LEU A 19 0.84 11.71 1.93
C LEU A 19 -0.64 11.95 2.27
N CYS A 20 -1.03 11.89 3.55
CA CYS A 20 -2.43 12.04 3.97
C CYS A 20 -2.80 13.43 4.53
N GLN A 21 -1.83 14.31 4.77
CA GLN A 21 -2.03 15.66 5.35
C GLN A 21 -2.66 15.68 6.75
N GLU A 22 -2.45 14.63 7.54
CA GLU A 22 -2.88 14.54 8.93
C GLU A 22 -1.66 14.55 9.88
N SER A 23 -1.82 15.17 11.05
CA SER A 23 -0.83 15.17 12.16
C SER A 23 -0.99 13.98 13.10
N ILE A 24 -2.22 13.49 13.25
CA ILE A 24 -2.60 12.55 14.30
C ILE A 24 -2.90 11.22 13.63
N SER A 25 -1.94 10.32 13.72
CA SER A 25 -2.21 8.89 13.68
C SER A 25 -1.66 8.29 14.98
N GLU A 26 -2.07 7.06 15.31
CA GLU A 26 -1.52 6.33 16.47
C GLU A 26 0.01 6.09 16.35
N GLU A 27 0.60 6.38 15.19
CA GLU A 27 2.02 6.22 14.90
C GLU A 27 2.75 7.56 14.68
N PRO A 28 4.02 7.67 15.08
CA PRO A 28 4.81 8.87 14.86
C PRO A 28 5.17 9.04 13.37
N LEU A 29 5.22 10.30 12.93
CA LEU A 29 5.74 10.68 11.63
C LEU A 29 7.22 10.28 11.49
N GLN A 30 7.55 9.59 10.41
CA GLN A 30 8.92 9.22 10.06
C GLN A 30 9.48 10.21 9.03
N CYS A 31 10.69 10.68 9.30
CA CYS A 31 11.47 11.51 8.39
C CYS A 31 12.64 10.67 7.84
N PRO A 32 12.73 10.43 6.53
CA PRO A 32 13.89 9.74 5.96
C PRO A 32 15.24 10.41 6.22
N ALA A 33 15.26 11.74 6.43
CA ALA A 33 16.49 12.46 6.78
C ALA A 33 17.01 12.12 8.19
N ASP A 34 16.15 11.64 9.09
CA ASP A 34 16.52 11.25 10.46
C ASP A 34 17.17 9.84 10.49
N SER A 35 17.31 9.18 9.34
CA SER A 35 17.95 7.88 9.25
C SER A 35 19.45 7.97 9.50
N LYS A 36 20.02 7.02 10.25
CA LYS A 36 21.48 6.91 10.50
C LYS A 36 22.31 6.55 9.27
N ARG A 37 21.68 6.42 8.09
CA ARG A 37 22.37 6.02 6.86
C ARG A 37 23.10 7.22 6.25
N GLN A 38 24.23 6.95 5.60
CA GLN A 38 25.04 7.99 4.95
C GLN A 38 24.38 8.55 3.69
N ASP A 39 23.43 7.84 3.08
CA ASP A 39 22.71 8.23 1.88
C ASP A 39 21.48 9.10 2.18
N ILE A 40 21.73 10.28 2.77
CA ILE A 40 20.70 11.30 3.00
C ILE A 40 19.96 11.54 1.67
N GLY A 41 18.66 11.28 1.66
CA GLY A 41 17.84 11.42 0.44
C GLY A 41 17.40 10.13 -0.23
N ALA A 42 18.00 8.97 0.07
CA ALA A 42 17.64 7.72 -0.59
C ALA A 42 16.19 7.29 -0.35
N GLY A 43 15.67 7.54 0.87
CA GLY A 43 14.26 7.30 1.19
C GLY A 43 13.31 8.18 0.37
N TYR A 44 13.66 9.46 0.17
CA TYR A 44 12.87 10.39 -0.65
C TYR A 44 12.89 10.01 -2.13
N LYS A 45 14.05 9.63 -2.67
CA LYS A 45 14.17 9.15 -4.06
C LYS A 45 13.35 7.88 -4.29
N THR A 46 13.42 6.94 -3.34
CA THR A 46 12.62 5.70 -3.39
C THR A 46 11.13 5.98 -3.37
N MET A 47 10.69 6.89 -2.48
CA MET A 47 9.31 7.32 -2.39
C MET A 47 8.82 7.93 -3.71
N ALA A 48 9.54 8.93 -4.23
CA ALA A 48 9.19 9.60 -5.48
C ALA A 48 9.08 8.61 -6.65
N GLY A 49 10.09 7.73 -6.81
CA GLY A 49 10.07 6.74 -7.87
C GLY A 49 8.94 5.70 -7.73
N ASN A 50 8.48 5.40 -6.51
CA ASN A 50 7.29 4.57 -6.34
C ASN A 50 6.03 5.34 -6.73
N LEU A 51 5.86 6.58 -6.26
CA LEU A 51 4.72 7.43 -6.57
C LEU A 51 4.54 7.61 -8.09
N GLU A 52 5.61 7.89 -8.82
CA GLU A 52 5.59 7.99 -10.29
C GLU A 52 5.13 6.67 -10.95
N LYS A 53 5.62 5.53 -10.47
CA LYS A 53 5.19 4.22 -11.00
C LYS A 53 3.71 3.93 -10.68
N PHE A 54 3.23 4.28 -9.49
CA PHE A 54 1.80 4.17 -9.18
C PHE A 54 0.95 5.08 -10.07
N ALA A 55 1.45 6.28 -10.41
CA ALA A 55 0.82 7.21 -11.34
C ALA A 55 0.65 6.58 -12.72
N ASN A 56 1.75 6.02 -13.24
CA ASN A 56 1.77 5.36 -14.54
C ASN A 56 0.85 4.13 -14.60
N LEU A 57 0.62 3.48 -13.46
CA LEU A 57 -0.31 2.35 -13.34
C LEU A 57 -1.77 2.79 -13.07
N GLY A 58 -2.05 4.08 -12.90
CA GLY A 58 -3.37 4.58 -12.52
C GLY A 58 -3.86 4.08 -11.14
N CYS A 59 -2.94 3.63 -10.28
CA CYS A 59 -3.24 2.97 -9.01
C CYS A 59 -2.82 3.80 -7.78
N ILE A 60 -2.69 5.12 -7.93
CA ILE A 60 -2.37 6.00 -6.79
C ILE A 60 -3.54 6.00 -5.80
N PRO A 61 -3.27 5.81 -4.49
CA PRO A 61 -4.28 5.98 -3.45
C PRO A 61 -4.92 7.38 -3.57
N ARG A 62 -6.25 7.47 -3.54
CA ARG A 62 -7.00 8.72 -3.77
C ARG A 62 -6.60 9.85 -2.81
N GLU A 63 -6.10 9.52 -1.63
CA GLU A 63 -5.60 10.50 -0.66
C GLU A 63 -4.33 11.25 -1.14
N ILE A 64 -3.58 10.69 -2.09
CA ILE A 64 -2.28 11.22 -2.52
C ILE A 64 -2.43 12.00 -3.82
N CYS A 65 -2.20 13.31 -3.74
CA CYS A 65 -2.17 14.20 -4.89
C CYS A 65 -0.71 14.50 -5.30
N LEU A 66 -0.29 14.03 -6.49
CA LEU A 66 1.08 14.25 -6.98
C LEU A 66 1.36 15.70 -7.36
N SER A 67 0.38 16.41 -7.92
CA SER A 67 0.53 17.81 -8.31
C SER A 67 0.91 18.69 -7.12
N ARG A 68 0.42 18.33 -5.93
CA ARG A 68 0.76 19.00 -4.67
C ARG A 68 2.18 18.70 -4.18
N LEU A 69 2.75 17.55 -4.56
CA LEU A 69 4.09 17.12 -4.15
C LEU A 69 5.19 17.49 -5.16
N ASN A 70 4.85 18.19 -6.24
CA ASN A 70 5.79 18.61 -7.27
C ASN A 70 5.73 20.13 -7.49
N GLU A 71 6.70 20.86 -6.91
CA GLU A 71 6.86 22.31 -7.09
C GLU A 71 7.55 22.69 -8.44
N GLY A 72 7.61 21.77 -9.40
CA GLY A 72 8.25 21.96 -10.72
C GLY A 72 9.69 21.42 -10.81
N GLY A 73 10.34 21.12 -9.69
CA GLY A 73 11.67 20.48 -9.63
C GLY A 73 11.65 18.95 -9.56
N GLY A 74 10.47 18.33 -9.66
CA GLY A 74 10.26 16.91 -9.43
C GLY A 74 9.89 16.57 -7.98
N ILE A 75 9.24 15.43 -7.80
CA ILE A 75 8.72 15.00 -6.49
C ILE A 75 9.88 14.78 -5.50
N ALA A 76 10.94 14.08 -5.91
CA ALA A 76 12.08 13.80 -5.03
C ALA A 76 12.73 15.08 -4.50
N ALA A 77 12.98 16.05 -5.38
CA ALA A 77 13.60 17.32 -4.99
C ALA A 77 12.70 18.10 -4.02
N THR A 78 11.40 18.14 -4.29
CA THR A 78 10.41 18.81 -3.44
C THR A 78 10.33 18.16 -2.05
N LEU A 79 10.32 16.83 -1.97
CA LEU A 79 10.29 16.10 -0.70
C LEU A 79 11.56 16.31 0.14
N ILE A 80 12.74 16.34 -0.51
CA ILE A 80 14.03 16.57 0.16
C ILE A 80 14.08 18.00 0.70
N LYS A 81 13.78 18.99 -0.17
CA LYS A 81 13.80 20.42 0.17
C LYS A 81 12.95 20.74 1.41
N ASN A 82 11.79 20.09 1.53
CA ASN A 82 10.85 20.32 2.62
C ASN A 82 11.02 19.36 3.81
N ASN A 83 12.04 18.51 3.83
CA ASN A 83 12.24 17.46 4.83
C ASN A 83 10.95 16.68 5.12
N ALA A 84 10.29 16.25 4.04
CA ALA A 84 8.95 15.70 4.12
C ALA A 84 8.88 14.51 5.10
N ARG A 85 7.75 14.42 5.79
CA ARG A 85 7.49 13.42 6.81
C ARG A 85 6.26 12.61 6.44
N TRP A 86 6.18 11.36 6.87
CA TRP A 86 5.01 10.54 6.63
C TRP A 86 4.85 9.43 7.66
N HIS A 87 3.63 8.94 7.82
CA HIS A 87 3.34 7.76 8.63
C HIS A 87 3.91 6.50 7.97
N ARG A 88 4.28 5.49 8.78
CA ARG A 88 4.79 4.21 8.25
C ARG A 88 3.70 3.47 7.50
N SER A 89 2.43 3.56 7.94
CA SER A 89 1.28 3.02 7.20
C SER A 89 1.14 3.67 5.82
N CYS A 90 1.21 5.00 5.76
CA CYS A 90 1.14 5.76 4.50
C CYS A 90 2.26 5.36 3.55
N TYR A 91 3.49 5.24 4.04
CA TYR A 91 4.60 4.69 3.26
C TYR A 91 4.32 3.28 2.75
N ALA A 92 3.71 2.42 3.57
CA ALA A 92 3.37 1.06 3.19
C ALA A 92 2.28 0.97 2.12
N LEU A 93 1.40 1.99 1.98
CA LEU A 93 0.43 2.06 0.88
C LEU A 93 1.10 2.21 -0.49
N VAL A 94 2.22 2.93 -0.52
CA VAL A 94 3.00 3.25 -1.73
C VAL A 94 4.29 2.44 -1.82
N ASN A 95 4.36 1.30 -1.13
CA ASN A 95 5.54 0.44 -1.17
C ASN A 95 5.57 -0.45 -2.43
N SER A 96 6.78 -0.90 -2.76
CA SER A 96 7.05 -1.72 -3.96
C SER A 96 6.37 -3.09 -3.95
N THR A 97 5.98 -3.62 -2.80
CA THR A 97 5.26 -4.91 -2.70
C THR A 97 3.79 -4.77 -3.09
N ARG A 98 3.13 -3.66 -2.76
CA ARG A 98 1.80 -3.33 -3.31
C ARG A 98 1.86 -3.07 -4.81
N LEU A 99 2.91 -2.41 -5.29
CA LEU A 99 3.17 -2.19 -6.71
C LEU A 99 3.30 -3.51 -7.49
N LYS A 100 4.05 -4.49 -6.96
CA LYS A 100 4.17 -5.84 -7.54
C LYS A 100 2.83 -6.59 -7.56
N ARG A 101 1.99 -6.44 -6.53
CA ARG A 101 0.65 -7.06 -6.48
C ARG A 101 -0.33 -6.40 -7.44
N ALA A 102 -0.31 -5.07 -7.58
CA ALA A 102 -1.11 -4.33 -8.56
C ALA A 102 -0.73 -4.73 -9.99
N GLY A 103 0.56 -4.75 -10.32
CA GLY A 103 1.05 -5.21 -11.64
C GLY A 103 0.69 -6.67 -11.95
N LYS A 104 0.62 -7.55 -10.94
CA LYS A 104 0.19 -8.94 -11.13
C LYS A 104 -1.31 -9.10 -11.37
N ARG A 105 -2.15 -8.14 -10.95
CA ARG A 105 -3.61 -8.13 -11.24
C ARG A 105 -3.90 -7.69 -12.67
N GLU A 106 -3.20 -6.68 -13.19
CA GLU A 106 -3.39 -6.25 -14.59
C GLU A 106 -2.91 -7.30 -15.61
N LYS A 107 -1.82 -8.03 -15.30
CA LYS A 107 -1.36 -9.13 -16.17
C LYS A 107 -2.32 -10.32 -16.29
N LYS A 108 -3.41 -10.37 -15.50
CA LYS A 108 -4.41 -11.44 -15.56
C LYS A 108 -5.65 -11.10 -16.41
N LYS A 109 -5.69 -9.94 -17.07
CA LYS A 109 -6.75 -9.62 -18.04
C LYS A 109 -6.54 -10.25 -19.42
N GLN A 110 -5.48 -11.02 -19.63
CA GLN A 110 -5.36 -11.88 -20.81
C GLN A 110 -5.94 -13.27 -20.50
N PRO A 111 -6.90 -13.78 -21.31
CA PRO A 111 -7.44 -15.11 -21.11
C PRO A 111 -6.45 -16.10 -21.71
N ILE A 112 -5.58 -16.66 -20.87
CA ILE A 112 -4.86 -17.88 -21.23
C ILE A 112 -5.05 -18.84 -20.07
N GLY A 113 -5.90 -19.84 -20.31
CA GLY A 113 -6.15 -20.95 -19.43
C GLY A 113 -4.84 -21.63 -19.02
N GLY A 114 -4.80 -22.08 -17.76
CA GLY A 114 -3.63 -22.67 -17.15
C GLY A 114 -3.79 -22.68 -15.65
N GLU A 115 -4.62 -23.59 -15.16
CA GLU A 115 -4.84 -23.86 -13.75
C GLU A 115 -3.55 -24.43 -13.13
N ASN A 116 -2.75 -23.55 -12.53
CA ASN A 116 -1.66 -23.99 -11.67
C ASN A 116 -2.05 -23.74 -10.21
N PHE A 117 -2.72 -24.73 -9.62
CA PHE A 117 -2.91 -24.83 -8.18
C PHE A 117 -1.54 -24.91 -7.50
N THR A 118 -1.22 -23.94 -6.64
CA THR A 118 0.01 -23.98 -5.84
C THR A 118 -0.31 -24.53 -4.45
N ARG A 119 0.18 -25.75 -4.22
CA ARG A 119 0.37 -26.46 -2.94
C ARG A 119 -0.90 -26.74 -2.11
N SER A 120 -1.54 -27.86 -2.43
CA SER A 120 -2.27 -28.66 -1.47
C SER A 120 -1.35 -29.03 -0.29
N ASN A 121 -1.72 -28.62 0.93
CA ASN A 121 -1.28 -29.35 2.13
C ASN A 121 -2.24 -30.53 2.29
N ALA A 122 -1.98 -31.60 1.55
CA ALA A 122 -2.66 -32.86 1.81
C ALA A 122 -2.05 -33.42 3.11
N ASN A 123 -2.62 -33.05 4.26
CA ASN A 123 -2.58 -33.97 5.39
C ASN A 123 -3.21 -35.25 4.86
N ALA A 124 -2.42 -36.32 4.75
CA ALA A 124 -2.93 -37.64 4.48
C ALA A 124 -3.90 -37.99 5.62
N TYR A 125 -5.19 -37.76 5.38
CA TYR A 125 -6.25 -38.14 6.29
C TYR A 125 -6.33 -39.67 6.27
N THR A 126 -5.59 -40.32 7.17
CA THR A 126 -5.85 -41.72 7.51
C THR A 126 -7.17 -41.74 8.27
N LYS A 127 -8.13 -42.43 7.70
CA LYS A 127 -9.53 -42.48 8.07
C LYS A 127 -9.73 -43.30 9.35
N ASP A 128 -9.19 -42.85 10.49
CA ASP A 128 -9.40 -43.53 11.79
C ASP A 128 -9.20 -42.62 13.01
N THR A 129 -9.48 -41.32 12.89
CA THR A 129 -9.55 -40.46 14.08
C THR A 129 -10.64 -39.42 13.90
N SER A 130 -11.58 -39.40 14.84
CA SER A 130 -12.64 -38.41 14.91
C SER A 130 -12.06 -36.99 14.88
N PRO A 131 -12.63 -36.06 14.08
CA PRO A 131 -12.09 -34.71 13.97
C PRO A 131 -12.40 -33.92 15.24
N SER A 132 -11.42 -33.77 16.13
CA SER A 132 -11.53 -32.89 17.28
C SER A 132 -11.21 -31.43 16.90
N CYS A 133 -11.91 -30.49 17.53
CA CYS A 133 -11.68 -29.06 17.39
C CYS A 133 -10.26 -28.69 17.85
N PHE A 134 -9.39 -28.24 16.94
CA PHE A 134 -8.01 -27.81 17.29
C PHE A 134 -7.96 -26.67 18.32
N LEU A 135 -9.03 -25.89 18.47
CA LEU A 135 -9.13 -24.81 19.46
C LEU A 135 -9.71 -25.25 20.81
N CYS A 136 -10.39 -26.39 20.87
CA CYS A 136 -11.26 -26.70 22.00
C CYS A 136 -11.31 -28.18 22.44
N GLU A 137 -10.58 -29.09 21.77
CA GLU A 137 -10.39 -30.51 22.15
C GLU A 137 -11.66 -31.25 22.61
N SER A 138 -12.84 -30.80 22.18
CA SER A 138 -14.13 -31.35 22.57
C SER A 138 -14.91 -31.76 21.33
N ASP A 139 -15.61 -32.89 21.41
CA ASP A 139 -16.34 -33.53 20.29
C ASP A 139 -17.84 -33.17 20.25
N ASP A 140 -18.30 -32.29 21.15
CA ASP A 140 -19.72 -32.14 21.47
C ASP A 140 -20.49 -31.07 20.66
N GLN A 141 -20.23 -30.91 19.35
CA GLN A 141 -21.19 -30.18 18.51
C GLN A 141 -21.10 -30.52 17.01
N PRO A 142 -22.25 -30.69 16.31
CA PRO A 142 -22.25 -30.90 14.88
C PRO A 142 -21.73 -29.66 14.15
N LEU A 143 -20.63 -29.83 13.41
CA LEU A 143 -20.02 -28.80 12.58
C LEU A 143 -21.01 -28.39 11.48
N HIS A 144 -21.42 -27.12 11.48
CA HIS A 144 -22.35 -26.59 10.48
C HIS A 144 -21.68 -26.54 9.09
N CYS A 145 -22.29 -27.23 8.12
CA CYS A 145 -21.90 -27.15 6.71
C CYS A 145 -22.37 -25.81 6.12
N VAL A 146 -21.44 -24.92 5.79
CA VAL A 146 -21.75 -23.70 5.03
C VAL A 146 -21.73 -24.04 3.54
N THR A 147 -22.88 -23.91 2.89
CA THR A 147 -23.00 -24.08 1.44
C THR A 147 -23.07 -22.69 0.81
N THR A 148 -22.26 -22.43 -0.22
CA THR A 148 -22.41 -21.24 -1.07
C THR A 148 -23.16 -21.66 -2.33
N LEU A 149 -24.31 -21.03 -2.58
CA LEU A 149 -25.07 -21.19 -3.82
C LEU A 149 -24.28 -20.56 -4.97
N GLY A 150 -24.04 -21.36 -6.02
CA GLY A 150 -23.31 -20.97 -7.24
C GLY A 150 -24.15 -20.22 -8.25
#